data_AF-A0AAW6Q4Z9-F1
#
_entry.id   AF-A0AAW6Q4Z9-F1
#
_cell.length_a   1.000
_cell.length_b   1.000
_cell.length_c   1.000
_cell.angle_alpha   90.00
_cell.angle_beta   90.00
_cell.angle_gamma   90.00
#
_symmetry.space_group_name_H-M   'P 1'
#
loop_
_entity.id
_entity.type
_entity.pdbx_description
1 polymer ?
#
loop_
_entity_poly.entity_id
_entity_poly.type
_entity_poly.pdbx_seq_one_letter_code
_entity_poly.pdbx_strand_id
1 'polypeptide(L)'
;MKLELFYNKSLSSLCFYDSQKQMLTKVKTSVFTAFFSDFDSKTIRFNFCFSLKISYFNNFLFWLASQKLISEKNLFNGLNLSKNKIFVLKLLNNFHILFWKYQMNSLVIFIEDDHEFSDSFIQNYAGFKEQIHKNSKLFICSTDTVVGLGSFYHDLDLEAIYKIKNRDVSKKIVTLVGKISQIKPLISQSNYKILKQKSKKHWPGAVTFIIEKKSFRIPGLKKSQELFIKNGPAFVTSANISGQKPLNFKEARQLFWQITKFYDFGHGSGRPSKIYDIDLKTWVRT
;
A
#
# COMPACT_ATOMS: atom_id res chain seq x y z
N MET A 1 -24.10 -7.52 -16.97
CA MET A 1 -24.84 -8.20 -15.89
C MET A 1 -25.53 -7.14 -15.05
N LYS A 2 -26.86 -7.12 -15.01
CA LYS A 2 -27.60 -6.31 -14.04
C LYS A 2 -27.98 -7.20 -12.87
N LEU A 3 -27.59 -6.79 -11.67
CA LEU A 3 -27.91 -7.49 -10.43
C LEU A 3 -28.90 -6.65 -9.63
N GLU A 4 -30.02 -7.25 -9.25
CA GLU A 4 -30.90 -6.67 -8.25
C GLU A 4 -30.69 -7.38 -6.92
N LEU A 5 -30.40 -6.60 -5.89
CA LEU A 5 -30.22 -7.04 -4.53
C LEU A 5 -31.47 -6.70 -3.73
N PHE A 6 -32.13 -7.74 -3.23
CA PHE A 6 -33.26 -7.59 -2.32
C PHE A 6 -32.76 -7.83 -0.90
N TYR A 7 -32.79 -6.79 -0.06
CA TYR A 7 -32.51 -6.92 1.37
C TYR A 7 -33.82 -6.83 2.16
N ASN A 8 -34.11 -7.88 2.92
CA ASN A 8 -35.23 -7.90 3.85
C ASN A 8 -34.72 -8.15 5.27
N LYS A 9 -34.91 -7.15 6.14
CA LYS A 9 -34.47 -7.15 7.54
C LYS A 9 -35.12 -8.26 8.36
N SER A 10 -36.36 -8.66 8.06
CA SER A 10 -37.08 -9.71 8.80
C SER A 10 -36.63 -11.13 8.44
N LEU A 11 -36.21 -11.35 7.20
CA LEU A 11 -35.84 -12.68 6.70
C LEU A 11 -34.34 -12.96 6.76
N SER A 12 -33.50 -11.95 7.02
CA SER A 12 -32.04 -12.06 6.92
C SER A 12 -31.62 -12.79 5.63
N SER A 13 -32.27 -12.46 4.52
CA SER A 13 -32.06 -13.14 3.23
C SER A 13 -31.71 -12.14 2.17
N LEU A 14 -30.75 -12.53 1.33
CA LEU A 14 -30.22 -11.75 0.24
C LEU A 14 -30.49 -12.52 -1.04
N CYS A 15 -31.25 -11.93 -1.95
CA CYS A 15 -31.53 -12.53 -3.24
C CYS A 15 -30.88 -11.70 -4.34
N PHE A 16 -30.24 -12.38 -5.29
CA PHE A 16 -29.73 -11.79 -6.52
C PHE A 16 -30.61 -12.21 -7.68
N TYR A 17 -31.10 -11.25 -8.44
CA TYR A 17 -31.66 -11.53 -9.75
C TYR A 17 -30.63 -11.20 -10.83
N ASP A 18 -30.17 -12.23 -11.55
CA ASP A 18 -29.39 -12.04 -12.78
C ASP A 18 -30.35 -11.92 -13.96
N SER A 19 -30.57 -10.68 -14.39
CA SER A 19 -31.46 -10.37 -15.53
C SER A 19 -31.01 -11.00 -16.86
N GLN A 20 -29.72 -11.29 -17.04
CA GLN A 20 -29.20 -11.90 -18.28
C GLN A 20 -29.48 -13.40 -18.32
N LYS A 21 -29.43 -14.06 -17.15
CA LYS A 21 -29.71 -15.50 -17.01
C LYS A 21 -31.15 -15.81 -16.60
N GLN A 22 -31.96 -14.77 -16.35
CA GLN A 22 -33.28 -14.85 -15.73
C GLN A 22 -33.32 -15.77 -14.50
N MET A 23 -32.28 -15.70 -13.65
CA MET A 23 -32.08 -16.63 -12.55
C MET A 23 -32.06 -15.90 -11.21
N LEU A 24 -32.86 -16.36 -10.25
CA LEU A 24 -32.83 -15.91 -8.87
C LEU A 24 -31.88 -16.78 -8.04
N THR A 25 -30.84 -16.17 -7.47
CA THR A 25 -29.91 -16.85 -6.56
C THR A 25 -30.13 -16.36 -5.13
N LYS A 26 -30.55 -17.26 -4.24
CA LYS A 26 -30.60 -16.99 -2.80
C LYS A 26 -29.22 -17.21 -2.18
N VAL A 27 -28.69 -16.21 -1.49
CA VAL A 27 -27.41 -16.32 -0.77
C VAL A 27 -27.68 -16.39 0.74
N LYS A 28 -27.19 -17.46 1.37
CA LYS A 28 -27.27 -17.63 2.83
C LYS A 28 -26.43 -16.55 3.53
N THR A 29 -27.00 -15.94 4.56
CA THR A 29 -26.43 -14.79 5.29
C THR A 29 -25.12 -15.08 6.02
N SER A 30 -24.82 -16.32 6.37
CA SER A 30 -23.54 -16.70 6.99
C SER A 30 -22.30 -16.47 6.10
N VAL A 31 -22.50 -16.17 4.82
CA VAL A 31 -21.46 -15.88 3.82
C VAL A 31 -21.31 -14.37 3.56
N PHE A 32 -22.12 -13.55 4.24
CA PHE A 32 -22.41 -12.16 3.88
C PHE A 32 -22.23 -11.24 5.09
N THR A 33 -21.35 -10.24 4.98
CA THR A 33 -21.32 -9.11 5.93
C THR A 33 -21.90 -7.91 5.23
N ALA A 34 -23.06 -7.47 5.69
CA ALA A 34 -23.73 -6.29 5.20
C ALA A 34 -23.52 -5.16 6.20
N PHE A 35 -22.82 -4.11 5.80
CA PHE A 35 -22.73 -2.89 6.59
C PHE A 35 -23.90 -1.97 6.24
N PHE A 36 -25.13 -2.48 6.40
CA PHE A 36 -26.33 -1.67 6.30
C PHE A 36 -26.65 -1.19 7.72
N SER A 37 -26.04 -0.09 8.14
CA SER A 37 -26.53 0.63 9.31
C SER A 37 -27.92 1.18 8.94
N ASP A 38 -28.96 0.48 9.40
CA ASP A 38 -30.35 0.92 9.45
C ASP A 38 -31.03 1.21 8.10
N PHE A 39 -31.51 0.16 7.42
CA PHE A 39 -32.49 0.30 6.35
C PHE A 39 -33.74 -0.54 6.61
N ASP A 40 -34.89 0.03 6.25
CA ASP A 40 -36.09 -0.70 5.89
C ASP A 40 -35.86 -1.51 4.60
N SER A 41 -36.69 -2.51 4.33
CA SER A 41 -36.54 -3.36 3.13
C SER A 41 -36.43 -2.51 1.86
N LYS A 42 -35.29 -2.61 1.15
CA LYS A 42 -34.99 -1.82 -0.07
C LYS A 42 -34.43 -2.74 -1.16
N THR A 43 -34.82 -2.47 -2.40
CA THR A 43 -34.17 -3.03 -3.59
C THR A 43 -33.02 -2.13 -4.01
N ILE A 44 -31.82 -2.69 -4.13
CA ILE A 44 -30.62 -1.99 -4.64
C ILE A 44 -30.28 -2.61 -5.98
N ARG A 45 -30.17 -1.78 -7.01
CA ARG A 45 -29.81 -2.21 -8.36
C ARG A 45 -28.34 -1.94 -8.61
N PHE A 46 -27.69 -2.83 -9.34
CA PHE A 46 -26.30 -2.68 -9.76
C PHE A 46 -26.20 -2.93 -11.27
N ASN A 47 -25.76 -1.93 -12.02
CA ASN A 47 -25.64 -2.02 -13.49
C ASN A 47 -24.21 -1.94 -13.99
N PHE A 48 -23.30 -1.34 -13.22
CA PHE A 48 -21.89 -1.28 -13.57
C PHE A 48 -21.08 -2.27 -12.75
N CYS A 49 -20.14 -2.98 -13.39
CA CYS A 49 -19.22 -3.86 -12.70
C CYS A 49 -17.83 -3.93 -13.33
N PHE A 50 -16.84 -4.24 -12.52
CA PHE A 50 -15.47 -4.45 -12.96
C PHE A 50 -14.74 -5.49 -12.10
N SER A 51 -13.64 -6.02 -12.63
CA SER A 51 -12.77 -6.95 -11.92
C SER A 51 -11.63 -6.21 -11.22
N LEU A 52 -11.37 -6.58 -9.97
CA LEU A 52 -10.23 -6.14 -9.17
C LEU A 52 -9.41 -7.36 -8.73
N LYS A 53 -8.08 -7.30 -8.85
CA LYS A 53 -7.21 -8.34 -8.27
C LYS A 53 -7.39 -8.35 -6.76
N ILE A 54 -7.55 -9.53 -6.15
CA ILE A 54 -7.74 -9.66 -4.70
C ILE A 54 -6.56 -9.05 -3.92
N SER A 55 -5.34 -9.12 -4.47
CA SER A 55 -4.15 -8.48 -3.87
C SER A 55 -4.27 -6.96 -3.75
N TYR A 56 -5.11 -6.31 -4.56
CA TYR A 56 -5.36 -4.87 -4.54
C TYR A 56 -6.57 -4.47 -3.69
N PHE A 57 -7.24 -5.43 -3.04
CA PHE A 57 -8.45 -5.12 -2.28
C PHE A 57 -8.21 -4.10 -1.17
N ASN A 58 -7.14 -4.26 -0.38
CA ASN A 58 -6.80 -3.29 0.66
C ASN A 58 -6.47 -1.92 0.08
N ASN A 59 -5.72 -1.89 -1.04
CA ASN A 59 -5.39 -0.66 -1.76
C ASN A 59 -6.66 0.06 -2.22
N PHE A 60 -7.65 -0.69 -2.70
CA PHE A 60 -8.94 -0.17 -3.12
C PHE A 60 -9.74 0.42 -1.95
N LEU A 61 -9.78 -0.26 -0.80
CA LEU A 61 -10.42 0.28 0.40
C LEU A 61 -9.74 1.58 0.88
N PHE A 62 -8.40 1.60 0.93
CA PHE A 62 -7.65 2.81 1.29
C PHE A 62 -7.89 3.95 0.29
N TRP A 63 -8.01 3.63 -1.00
CA TRP A 63 -8.39 4.60 -2.00
C TRP A 63 -9.81 5.16 -1.76
N LEU A 64 -10.82 4.32 -1.51
CA LEU A 64 -12.17 4.78 -1.16
C LEU A 64 -12.16 5.72 0.04
N ALA A 65 -11.36 5.42 1.06
CA ALA A 65 -11.19 6.29 2.22
C ALA A 65 -10.54 7.63 1.84
N SER A 66 -9.52 7.61 0.97
CA SER A 66 -8.88 8.83 0.46
C SER A 66 -9.83 9.72 -0.34
N GLN A 67 -10.85 9.12 -0.99
CA GLN A 67 -11.92 9.82 -1.70
C GLN A 67 -13.08 10.25 -0.78
N LYS A 68 -12.96 10.05 0.54
CA LYS A 68 -14.01 10.30 1.54
C LYS A 68 -15.31 9.54 1.27
N LEU A 69 -15.24 8.39 0.58
CA LEU A 69 -16.40 7.52 0.34
C LEU A 69 -16.66 6.56 1.50
N ILE A 70 -15.63 6.26 2.32
CA ILE A 70 -15.76 5.48 3.55
C ILE A 70 -14.97 6.10 4.70
N SER A 71 -15.41 5.83 5.93
CA SER A 71 -14.70 6.26 7.14
C SER A 71 -13.44 5.43 7.38
N GLU A 72 -12.34 6.09 7.75
CA GLU A 72 -11.09 5.41 8.12
C GLU A 72 -11.26 4.45 9.31
N LYS A 73 -12.20 4.76 10.21
CA LYS A 73 -12.53 3.90 11.36
C LYS A 73 -13.08 2.54 10.93
N ASN A 74 -13.70 2.47 9.74
CA ASN A 74 -14.32 1.25 9.22
C ASN A 74 -13.35 0.36 8.43
N LEU A 75 -12.16 0.85 8.05
CA LEU A 75 -11.17 0.12 7.25
C LEU A 75 -10.65 -1.16 7.92
N PHE A 76 -10.75 -1.26 9.25
CA PHE A 76 -10.13 -2.33 10.04
C PHE A 76 -11.14 -3.22 10.77
N ASN A 77 -12.43 -2.93 10.64
CA ASN A 77 -13.49 -3.69 11.29
C ASN A 77 -14.00 -4.79 10.36
N GLY A 78 -13.33 -5.94 10.36
CA GLY A 78 -13.99 -7.21 10.03
C GLY A 78 -14.15 -7.59 8.56
N LEU A 79 -13.61 -6.84 7.59
CA LEU A 79 -13.61 -7.24 6.17
C LEU A 79 -12.58 -8.35 5.92
N ASN A 80 -12.95 -9.61 6.20
CA ASN A 80 -12.12 -10.77 5.90
C ASN A 80 -12.58 -11.47 4.61
N LEU A 81 -11.91 -11.16 3.49
CA LEU A 81 -12.13 -11.81 2.19
C LEU A 81 -11.87 -13.32 2.18
N SER A 82 -11.19 -13.89 3.17
CA SER A 82 -11.02 -15.35 3.26
C SER A 82 -12.28 -16.04 3.76
N LYS A 83 -13.08 -15.35 4.59
CA LYS A 83 -14.32 -15.88 5.18
C LYS A 83 -15.57 -15.54 4.34
N ASN A 84 -15.61 -14.37 3.72
CA ASN A 84 -16.78 -13.88 3.00
C ASN A 84 -16.63 -14.10 1.48
N LYS A 85 -17.65 -14.70 0.83
CA LYS A 85 -17.69 -14.79 -0.64
C LYS A 85 -18.34 -13.56 -1.27
N ILE A 86 -19.27 -12.91 -0.56
CA ILE A 86 -20.00 -11.74 -1.04
C ILE A 86 -20.18 -10.77 0.12
N PHE A 87 -20.05 -9.47 -0.10
CA PHE A 87 -20.35 -8.45 0.92
C PHE A 87 -20.75 -7.13 0.25
N VAL A 88 -21.55 -6.33 0.96
CA VAL A 88 -21.96 -4.99 0.50
C VAL A 88 -21.45 -3.95 1.46
N LEU A 89 -20.85 -2.91 0.90
CA LEU A 89 -20.36 -1.76 1.61
C LEU A 89 -21.27 -0.57 1.32
N LYS A 90 -21.91 -0.03 2.36
CA LYS A 90 -22.57 1.26 2.31
C LYS A 90 -21.52 2.37 2.41
N LEU A 91 -21.53 3.28 1.46
CA LEU A 91 -20.67 4.45 1.41
C LEU A 91 -21.27 5.61 2.22
N LEU A 92 -20.45 6.61 2.54
CA LEU A 92 -20.86 7.80 3.30
C LEU A 92 -21.90 8.66 2.56
N ASN A 93 -21.92 8.59 1.23
CA ASN A 93 -22.93 9.23 0.37
C ASN A 93 -24.18 8.34 0.16
N ASN A 94 -24.38 7.32 1.00
CA ASN A 94 -25.52 6.37 0.99
C ASN A 94 -25.64 5.44 -0.23
N PHE A 95 -24.70 5.51 -1.18
CA PHE A 95 -24.61 4.51 -2.25
C PHE A 95 -23.95 3.22 -1.77
N HIS A 96 -24.11 2.15 -2.54
CA HIS A 96 -23.63 0.82 -2.19
C HIS A 96 -22.65 0.28 -3.23
N ILE A 97 -21.65 -0.44 -2.73
CA ILE A 97 -20.75 -1.25 -3.54
C ILE A 97 -20.90 -2.69 -3.11
N LEU A 98 -21.23 -3.55 -4.07
CA LEU A 98 -21.30 -5.00 -3.86
C LEU A 98 -19.98 -5.62 -4.34
N PHE A 99 -19.40 -6.46 -3.49
CA PHE A 99 -18.18 -7.19 -3.76
C PHE A 99 -18.49 -8.68 -3.83
N TRP A 100 -18.06 -9.33 -4.90
CA TRP A 100 -18.27 -10.75 -5.14
C TRP A 100 -16.95 -11.44 -5.45
N LYS A 101 -16.49 -12.27 -4.52
CA LYS A 101 -15.34 -13.16 -4.71
C LYS A 101 -15.78 -14.40 -5.47
N TYR A 102 -15.65 -14.34 -6.80
CA TYR A 102 -16.03 -15.43 -7.70
C TYR A 102 -14.86 -16.40 -7.97
N GLN A 103 -13.64 -15.89 -8.11
CA GLN A 103 -12.43 -16.67 -8.43
C GLN A 103 -11.37 -16.54 -7.32
N MET A 104 -10.37 -17.43 -7.33
CA MET A 104 -9.27 -17.44 -6.36
C MET A 104 -8.49 -16.11 -6.30
N ASN A 105 -8.38 -15.40 -7.43
CA ASN A 105 -7.50 -14.23 -7.57
C ASN A 105 -8.20 -12.91 -7.93
N SER A 106 -9.51 -12.95 -8.20
CA SER A 106 -10.27 -11.78 -8.70
C SER A 106 -11.56 -11.58 -7.91
N LEU A 107 -11.85 -10.31 -7.64
CA LEU A 107 -13.06 -9.82 -7.02
C LEU A 107 -13.86 -9.06 -8.08
N VAL A 108 -15.13 -9.42 -8.28
CA VAL A 108 -16.03 -8.63 -9.11
C VAL A 108 -16.69 -7.60 -8.23
N ILE A 109 -16.59 -6.33 -8.61
CA ILE A 109 -17.13 -5.19 -7.88
C ILE A 109 -18.28 -4.63 -8.70
N PHE A 110 -19.41 -4.41 -8.04
CA PHE A 110 -20.64 -3.87 -8.59
C PHE A 110 -20.94 -2.53 -7.94
N ILE A 111 -21.30 -1.55 -8.76
CA ILE A 111 -21.63 -0.18 -8.34
C ILE A 111 -23.14 0.03 -8.47
N GLU A 112 -23.75 0.64 -7.45
CA GLU A 112 -25.18 0.94 -7.44
C GLU A 112 -25.58 1.77 -8.65
N ASP A 113 -26.71 1.41 -9.24
CA ASP A 113 -27.25 1.95 -10.49
C ASP A 113 -27.87 3.33 -10.28
N ASP A 114 -26.99 4.33 -10.30
CA ASP A 114 -27.32 5.75 -10.39
C ASP A 114 -26.40 6.40 -11.43
N HIS A 115 -26.96 7.17 -12.36
CA HIS A 115 -26.23 7.66 -13.53
C HIS A 115 -25.07 8.60 -13.13
N GLU A 116 -25.34 9.56 -12.24
CA GLU A 116 -24.34 10.56 -11.83
C GLU A 116 -23.24 9.90 -10.98
N PHE A 117 -23.62 9.07 -10.01
CA PHE A 117 -22.68 8.36 -9.16
C PHE A 117 -21.84 7.36 -9.94
N SER A 118 -22.45 6.56 -10.82
CA SER A 118 -21.73 5.55 -11.61
C SER A 118 -20.69 6.18 -12.52
N ASP A 119 -21.04 7.23 -13.26
CA ASP A 119 -20.12 7.91 -14.17
C ASP A 119 -18.93 8.53 -13.41
N SER A 120 -19.23 9.24 -12.31
CA SER A 120 -18.21 9.80 -11.43
C SER A 120 -17.30 8.70 -10.85
N PHE A 121 -17.86 7.58 -10.41
CA PHE A 121 -17.10 6.46 -9.87
C PHE A 121 -16.17 5.84 -10.92
N ILE A 122 -16.65 5.65 -12.16
CA ILE A 122 -15.88 5.07 -13.26
C ILE A 122 -14.65 5.92 -13.57
N GLN A 123 -14.83 7.24 -13.69
CA GLN A 123 -13.74 8.17 -13.95
C GLN A 123 -12.69 8.12 -12.83
N ASN A 124 -13.14 8.17 -11.57
CA ASN A 124 -12.27 8.09 -10.42
C ASN A 124 -11.53 6.73 -10.33
N TYR A 125 -12.20 5.62 -10.67
CA TYR A 125 -11.60 4.29 -10.70
C TYR A 125 -10.55 4.12 -11.81
N ALA A 126 -10.70 4.79 -12.94
CA ALA A 126 -9.65 4.85 -13.95
C ALA A 126 -8.37 5.49 -13.38
N GLY A 127 -8.52 6.60 -12.65
CA GLY A 127 -7.43 7.24 -11.91
C GLY A 127 -6.78 6.33 -10.87
N PHE A 128 -7.57 5.55 -10.11
CA PHE A 128 -7.04 4.54 -9.18
C PHE A 128 -6.07 3.56 -9.86
N LYS A 129 -6.48 2.98 -10.99
CA LYS A 129 -5.65 2.02 -11.74
C LYS A 129 -4.38 2.65 -12.27
N GLU A 130 -4.49 3.87 -12.81
CA GLU A 130 -3.35 4.61 -13.33
C GLU A 130 -2.33 4.91 -12.23
N GLN A 131 -2.78 5.32 -11.04
CA GLN A 131 -1.91 5.60 -9.91
C GLN A 131 -1.19 4.34 -9.41
N ILE A 132 -1.85 3.18 -9.36
CA ILE A 132 -1.18 1.91 -9.05
C ILE A 132 -0.11 1.59 -10.10
N HIS A 133 -0.42 1.80 -11.39
CA HIS A 133 0.52 1.52 -12.46
C HIS A 133 1.76 2.42 -12.38
N LYS A 134 1.57 3.73 -12.20
CA LYS A 134 2.64 4.73 -12.03
C LYS A 134 3.57 4.42 -10.85
N ASN A 135 3.07 3.79 -9.80
CA ASN A 135 3.83 3.48 -8.59
C ASN A 135 4.22 2.00 -8.48
N SER A 136 4.10 1.22 -9.55
CA SER A 136 4.33 -0.24 -9.56
C SER A 136 5.78 -0.66 -9.25
N LYS A 137 6.73 0.25 -9.44
CA LYS A 137 8.17 0.07 -9.16
C LYS A 137 8.55 0.38 -7.71
N LEU A 138 7.62 0.95 -6.94
CA LEU A 138 7.84 1.30 -5.55
C LEU A 138 7.50 0.13 -4.62
N PHE A 139 8.09 0.14 -3.43
CA PHE A 139 7.77 -0.77 -2.34
C PHE A 139 7.74 -0.05 -1.00
N ILE A 140 7.04 -0.65 -0.03
CA ILE A 140 7.13 -0.29 1.39
C ILE A 140 7.75 -1.47 2.15
N CYS A 141 8.72 -1.21 3.04
CA CYS A 141 9.37 -2.25 3.84
C CYS A 141 9.56 -1.84 5.30
N SER A 142 9.55 -2.83 6.21
CA SER A 142 10.03 -2.63 7.57
C SER A 142 11.56 -2.45 7.59
N THR A 143 12.04 -1.64 8.52
CA THR A 143 13.47 -1.52 8.85
C THR A 143 13.64 -1.56 10.37
N ASP A 144 14.88 -1.64 10.85
CA ASP A 144 15.25 -1.48 12.27
C ASP A 144 15.03 -0.07 12.82
N THR A 145 14.67 0.91 11.96
CA THR A 145 14.38 2.29 12.34
C THR A 145 12.92 2.65 12.08
N VAL A 146 12.65 3.36 10.99
CA VAL A 146 11.32 3.74 10.52
C VAL A 146 10.93 2.91 9.31
N VAL A 147 9.64 2.81 9.01
CA VAL A 147 9.16 2.16 7.79
C VAL A 147 9.78 2.86 6.57
N GLY A 148 10.24 2.07 5.61
CA GLY A 148 10.87 2.54 4.38
C GLY A 148 9.90 2.55 3.20
N LEU A 149 10.02 3.54 2.33
CA LEU A 149 9.44 3.60 0.98
C LEU A 149 10.61 3.75 0.00
N GLY A 150 10.66 2.89 -1.02
CA GLY A 150 11.80 2.88 -1.93
C GLY A 150 11.54 2.22 -3.27
N SER A 151 12.60 2.16 -4.06
CA SER A 151 12.65 1.49 -5.36
C SER A 151 14.03 0.86 -5.54
N PHE A 152 14.07 -0.37 -6.06
CA PHE A 152 15.30 -1.13 -6.26
C PHE A 152 16.09 -0.60 -7.44
N TYR A 153 17.41 -0.76 -7.43
CA TYR A 153 18.27 -0.25 -8.50
C TYR A 153 17.98 -0.91 -9.87
N HIS A 154 17.59 -2.18 -9.89
CA HIS A 154 17.32 -2.92 -11.12
C HIS A 154 15.99 -2.50 -11.80
N ASP A 155 15.10 -1.83 -11.08
CA ASP A 155 13.79 -1.36 -11.57
C ASP A 155 13.51 0.04 -10.99
N LEU A 156 14.50 0.92 -11.13
CA LEU A 156 14.56 2.17 -10.40
C LEU A 156 13.52 3.17 -10.92
N ASP A 157 12.81 3.80 -9.98
CA ASP A 157 11.93 4.94 -10.24
C ASP A 157 12.06 6.00 -9.14
N LEU A 158 13.08 6.85 -9.28
CA LEU A 158 13.33 7.95 -8.34
C LEU A 158 12.23 9.01 -8.43
N GLU A 159 11.73 9.28 -9.63
CA GLU A 159 10.71 10.29 -9.87
C GLU A 159 9.41 9.96 -9.13
N ALA A 160 8.97 8.70 -9.18
CA ALA A 160 7.82 8.24 -8.42
C ALA A 160 8.03 8.40 -6.91
N ILE A 161 9.23 8.13 -6.37
CA ILE A 161 9.52 8.35 -4.94
C ILE A 161 9.37 9.84 -4.58
N TYR A 162 9.93 10.75 -5.39
CA TYR A 162 9.83 12.18 -5.13
C TYR A 162 8.39 12.69 -5.22
N LYS A 163 7.67 12.31 -6.28
CA LYS A 163 6.28 12.70 -6.53
C LYS A 163 5.35 12.20 -5.43
N ILE A 164 5.35 10.90 -5.13
CA ILE A 164 4.39 10.32 -4.18
C ILE A 164 4.57 10.88 -2.76
N LYS A 165 5.80 11.28 -2.41
CA LYS A 165 6.12 11.84 -1.09
C LYS A 165 6.00 13.36 -0.99
N ASN A 166 5.71 14.04 -2.10
CA ASN A 166 5.87 15.49 -2.23
C ASN A 166 7.23 15.95 -1.69
N ARG A 167 8.30 15.30 -2.15
CA ARG A 167 9.67 15.50 -1.66
C ARG A 167 10.44 16.36 -2.65
N ASP A 168 11.13 17.36 -2.11
CA ASP A 168 12.12 18.15 -2.85
C ASP A 168 13.26 17.26 -3.38
N VAL A 169 13.53 17.37 -4.68
CA VAL A 169 14.58 16.64 -5.41
C VAL A 169 15.99 16.92 -4.89
N SER A 170 16.21 18.07 -4.24
CA SER A 170 17.47 18.42 -3.58
C SER A 170 17.80 17.48 -2.41
N LYS A 171 16.77 16.89 -1.79
CA LYS A 171 16.92 16.01 -0.63
C LYS A 171 17.26 14.59 -1.06
N LYS A 172 18.56 14.31 -1.15
CA LYS A 172 19.11 12.98 -1.48
C LYS A 172 18.46 11.83 -0.69
N ILE A 173 18.36 10.69 -1.34
CA ILE A 173 17.77 9.46 -0.81
C ILE A 173 18.88 8.49 -0.42
N VAL A 174 18.70 7.78 0.68
CA VAL A 174 19.68 6.82 1.19
C VAL A 174 19.62 5.53 0.38
N THR A 175 20.77 4.97 0.04
CA THR A 175 20.88 3.63 -0.50
C THR A 175 20.94 2.62 0.63
N LEU A 176 19.93 1.75 0.71
CA LEU A 176 19.99 0.57 1.57
C LEU A 176 20.61 -0.61 0.82
N VAL A 177 21.52 -1.30 1.49
CA VAL A 177 22.15 -2.53 1.00
C VAL A 177 22.06 -3.60 2.08
N GLY A 178 22.07 -4.86 1.68
CA GLY A 178 22.00 -5.98 2.62
C GLY A 178 23.38 -6.47 3.07
N LYS A 179 24.44 -6.19 2.30
CA LYS A 179 25.83 -6.46 2.69
C LYS A 179 26.78 -5.42 2.10
N ILE A 180 27.88 -5.18 2.80
CA ILE A 180 28.83 -4.11 2.43
C ILE A 180 29.42 -4.29 1.03
N SER A 181 29.62 -5.52 0.57
CA SER A 181 30.19 -5.78 -0.76
C SER A 181 29.33 -5.25 -1.92
N GLN A 182 28.02 -5.03 -1.70
CA GLN A 182 27.15 -4.39 -2.69
C GLN A 182 27.48 -2.91 -2.92
N ILE A 183 28.24 -2.27 -2.02
CA ILE A 183 28.67 -0.86 -2.15
C ILE A 183 29.95 -0.75 -2.99
N LYS A 184 30.77 -1.81 -3.07
CA LYS A 184 32.05 -1.81 -3.79
C LYS A 184 31.97 -1.25 -5.22
N PRO A 185 30.98 -1.62 -6.07
CA PRO A 185 30.87 -1.06 -7.42
C PRO A 185 30.30 0.37 -7.47
N LEU A 186 29.84 0.92 -6.35
CA LEU A 186 29.14 2.21 -6.29
C LEU A 186 30.06 3.37 -5.90
N ILE A 187 31.27 3.11 -5.43
CA ILE A 187 32.27 4.09 -4.97
C ILE A 187 33.68 3.64 -5.34
N SER A 188 34.66 4.53 -5.24
CA SER A 188 36.06 4.20 -5.49
C SER A 188 36.61 3.16 -4.49
N GLN A 189 37.61 2.39 -4.94
CA GLN A 189 38.22 1.32 -4.14
C GLN A 189 38.88 1.85 -2.84
N SER A 190 39.45 3.06 -2.87
CA SER A 190 40.02 3.72 -1.67
C SER A 190 38.92 4.08 -0.67
N ASN A 191 37.85 4.72 -1.13
CA ASN A 191 36.72 5.10 -0.28
C ASN A 191 35.95 3.88 0.25
N TYR A 192 35.89 2.78 -0.51
CA TYR A 192 35.34 1.53 -0.02
C TYR A 192 36.09 0.98 1.20
N LYS A 193 37.43 1.06 1.21
CA LYS A 193 38.24 0.65 2.38
C LYS A 193 37.95 1.54 3.59
N ILE A 194 37.88 2.86 3.39
CA ILE A 194 37.57 3.84 4.45
C ILE A 194 36.19 3.57 5.03
N LEU A 195 35.17 3.43 4.18
CA LEU A 195 33.80 3.13 4.58
C LEU A 195 33.74 1.84 5.40
N LYS A 196 34.36 0.76 4.92
CA LYS A 196 34.40 -0.53 5.61
C LYS A 196 35.02 -0.44 7.00
N GLN A 197 36.08 0.35 7.16
CA GLN A 197 36.72 0.56 8.45
C GLN A 197 35.81 1.36 9.40
N LYS A 198 35.25 2.48 8.92
CA LYS A 198 34.39 3.37 9.71
C LYS A 198 33.08 2.70 10.12
N SER A 199 32.49 1.87 9.26
CA SER A 199 31.20 1.25 9.52
C SER A 199 31.26 0.03 10.44
N LYS A 200 32.44 -0.55 10.71
CA LYS A 200 32.60 -1.84 11.42
C LYS A 200 31.91 -1.89 12.79
N LYS A 201 31.86 -0.77 13.53
CA LYS A 201 31.23 -0.68 14.86
C LYS A 201 29.74 -0.29 14.81
N HIS A 202 29.21 0.05 13.64
CA HIS A 202 27.87 0.65 13.49
C HIS A 202 26.93 -0.15 12.58
N TRP A 203 27.48 -0.94 11.65
CA TRP A 203 26.70 -1.76 10.73
C TRP A 203 26.80 -3.25 11.06
N PRO A 204 25.70 -4.00 10.91
CA PRO A 204 24.34 -3.53 10.59
C PRO A 204 23.70 -2.70 11.71
N GLY A 205 22.92 -1.66 11.37
CA GLY A 205 22.27 -0.83 12.38
C GLY A 205 21.81 0.55 11.92
N ALA A 206 21.47 1.39 12.91
CA ALA A 206 20.81 2.68 12.74
C ALA A 206 21.74 3.87 12.43
N VAL A 207 22.84 3.63 11.71
CA VAL A 207 23.75 4.69 11.25
C VAL A 207 23.81 4.69 9.73
N THR A 208 23.69 5.86 9.13
CA THR A 208 23.89 6.10 7.70
C THR A 208 25.24 6.80 7.52
N PHE A 209 26.04 6.34 6.56
CA PHE A 209 27.31 6.97 6.21
C PHE A 209 27.20 7.68 4.86
N ILE A 210 27.65 8.93 4.79
CA ILE A 210 27.84 9.66 3.53
C ILE A 210 29.31 9.53 3.12
N ILE A 211 29.55 9.13 1.89
CA ILE A 211 30.88 9.11 1.26
C ILE A 211 30.72 9.28 -0.25
N GLU A 212 31.62 10.02 -0.89
CA GLU A 212 31.46 10.46 -2.29
C GLU A 212 30.10 11.12 -2.55
N LYS A 213 29.61 11.91 -1.59
CA LYS A 213 28.30 12.56 -1.63
C LYS A 213 27.11 11.58 -1.81
N LYS A 214 27.31 10.28 -1.56
CA LYS A 214 26.30 9.21 -1.60
C LYS A 214 26.08 8.68 -0.19
N SER A 215 24.83 8.38 0.16
CA SER A 215 24.47 7.91 1.50
C SER A 215 24.16 6.42 1.49
N PHE A 216 24.81 5.64 2.34
CA PHE A 216 24.61 4.19 2.44
C PHE A 216 24.18 3.78 3.85
N ARG A 217 23.48 2.66 3.96
CA ARG A 217 23.21 1.99 5.24
C ARG A 217 22.94 0.49 5.07
N ILE A 218 23.44 -0.29 6.02
CA ILE A 218 23.03 -1.70 6.21
C ILE A 218 22.05 -1.75 7.38
N PRO A 219 20.75 -2.03 7.16
CA PRO A 219 19.76 -2.03 8.23
C PRO A 219 20.03 -3.18 9.21
N GLY A 220 19.83 -2.94 10.50
CA GLY A 220 20.01 -3.93 11.57
C GLY A 220 19.02 -5.11 11.53
N LEU A 221 17.89 -4.97 10.81
CA LEU A 221 16.89 -6.02 10.72
C LEU A 221 17.31 -7.08 9.69
N LYS A 222 17.52 -8.32 10.16
CA LYS A 222 18.04 -9.42 9.33
C LYS A 222 17.20 -9.68 8.07
N LYS A 223 15.86 -9.73 8.19
CA LYS A 223 14.96 -9.90 7.04
C LYS A 223 15.04 -8.75 6.04
N SER A 224 15.28 -7.51 6.49
CA SER A 224 15.57 -6.38 5.58
C SER A 224 16.90 -6.56 4.88
N GLN A 225 17.93 -7.09 5.53
CA GLN A 225 19.21 -7.40 4.87
C GLN A 225 19.02 -8.48 3.80
N GLU A 226 18.30 -9.55 4.10
CA GLU A 226 17.96 -10.63 3.17
C GLU A 226 17.23 -10.09 1.93
N LEU A 227 16.27 -9.17 2.13
CA LEU A 227 15.57 -8.47 1.05
C LEU A 227 16.55 -7.79 0.08
N PHE A 228 17.48 -6.98 0.60
CA PHE A 228 18.45 -6.24 -0.22
C PHE A 228 19.58 -7.13 -0.75
N ILE A 229 19.94 -8.22 -0.08
CA ILE A 229 20.85 -9.23 -0.65
C ILE A 229 20.22 -9.87 -1.89
N LYS A 230 18.94 -10.25 -1.80
CA LYS A 230 18.21 -10.93 -2.87
C LYS A 230 17.90 -10.01 -4.06
N ASN A 231 17.44 -8.78 -3.80
CA ASN A 231 16.95 -7.88 -4.85
C ASN A 231 17.96 -6.81 -5.28
N GLY A 232 19.09 -6.73 -4.59
CA GLY A 232 20.11 -5.69 -4.77
C GLY A 232 19.84 -4.42 -3.97
N PRO A 233 20.74 -3.42 -4.11
CA PRO A 233 20.57 -2.10 -3.49
C PRO A 233 19.27 -1.41 -3.90
N ALA A 234 18.77 -0.56 -3.01
CA ALA A 234 17.58 0.26 -3.26
C ALA A 234 17.76 1.68 -2.74
N PHE A 235 17.16 2.64 -3.42
CA PHE A 235 16.94 3.96 -2.83
C PHE A 235 15.73 3.89 -1.91
N VAL A 236 15.93 4.22 -0.62
CA VAL A 236 14.89 4.14 0.40
C VAL A 236 14.89 5.38 1.27
N THR A 237 13.69 5.88 1.54
CA THR A 237 13.41 7.00 2.45
C THR A 237 12.31 6.58 3.43
N SER A 238 12.01 7.39 4.45
CA SER A 238 10.94 7.06 5.41
C SER A 238 9.57 7.03 4.71
N ALA A 239 8.66 6.14 5.08
CA ALA A 239 7.33 6.06 4.47
C ALA A 239 6.36 7.07 5.11
N ASN A 240 6.57 8.36 4.83
CA ASN A 240 5.69 9.47 5.23
C ASN A 240 5.81 10.64 4.25
N ILE A 241 4.82 11.53 4.19
CA ILE A 241 4.94 12.79 3.43
C ILE A 241 6.13 13.59 3.97
N SER A 242 6.91 14.18 3.07
CA SER A 242 8.12 14.92 3.43
C SER A 242 7.84 15.98 4.49
N GLY A 243 8.60 15.95 5.59
CA GLY A 243 8.44 16.87 6.73
C GLY A 243 7.48 16.40 7.82
N GLN A 244 6.67 15.37 7.57
CA GLN A 244 5.77 14.79 8.58
C GLN A 244 6.46 13.74 9.45
N LYS A 245 5.77 13.34 10.53
CA LYS A 245 6.23 12.29 11.45
C LYS A 245 6.31 10.93 10.73
N PRO A 246 7.23 10.04 11.15
CA PRO A 246 7.25 8.66 10.67
C PRO A 246 5.93 7.95 10.97
N LEU A 247 5.50 7.09 10.05
CA LEU A 247 4.30 6.27 10.17
C LEU A 247 4.67 4.83 10.52
N ASN A 248 3.74 4.12 11.16
CA ASN A 248 3.82 2.67 11.26
C ASN A 248 3.48 2.01 9.91
N PHE A 249 3.70 0.69 9.81
CA PHE A 249 3.59 -0.01 8.52
C PHE A 249 2.16 0.04 7.94
N LYS A 250 1.16 -0.07 8.82
CA LYS A 250 -0.26 -0.04 8.46
C LYS A 250 -0.67 1.36 7.97
N GLU A 251 -0.27 2.40 8.70
CA GLU A 251 -0.48 3.81 8.32
C GLU A 251 0.20 4.15 6.99
N ALA A 252 1.44 3.70 6.79
CA ALA A 252 2.17 3.90 5.54
C ALA A 252 1.44 3.26 4.35
N ARG A 253 0.90 2.04 4.53
CA ARG A 253 0.10 1.37 3.49
C ARG A 253 -1.21 2.09 3.18
N GLN A 254 -1.85 2.67 4.19
CA GLN A 254 -3.07 3.46 4.01
C GLN A 254 -2.77 4.76 3.26
N LEU A 255 -1.73 5.49 3.68
CA LEU A 255 -1.33 6.75 3.04
C LEU A 255 -0.87 6.53 1.58
N PHE A 256 -0.03 5.53 1.35
CA PHE A 256 0.52 5.20 0.03
C PHE A 256 -0.24 4.02 -0.60
N TRP A 257 -1.56 4.11 -0.65
CA TRP A 257 -2.42 3.07 -1.20
C TRP A 257 -2.12 2.73 -2.67
N GLN A 258 -1.38 3.57 -3.40
CA GLN A 258 -0.94 3.32 -4.76
C GLN A 258 0.12 2.21 -4.85
N ILE A 259 0.87 1.97 -3.77
CA ILE A 259 1.98 1.00 -3.75
C ILE A 259 1.42 -0.39 -3.46
N THR A 260 1.86 -1.41 -4.21
CA THR A 260 1.34 -2.78 -4.09
C THR A 260 2.39 -3.83 -3.66
N LYS A 261 3.67 -3.43 -3.56
CA LYS A 261 4.76 -4.29 -3.08
C LYS A 261 5.08 -3.96 -1.62
N PHE A 262 4.94 -4.96 -0.74
CA PHE A 262 5.08 -4.80 0.71
C PHE A 262 6.02 -5.86 1.29
N TYR A 263 6.90 -5.43 2.20
CA TYR A 263 7.83 -6.28 2.93
C TYR A 263 7.74 -5.98 4.42
N ASP A 264 6.74 -6.57 5.09
CA ASP A 264 6.53 -6.41 6.53
C ASP A 264 7.37 -7.43 7.31
N PHE A 265 8.29 -6.92 8.11
CA PHE A 265 9.19 -7.72 8.94
C PHE A 265 9.04 -7.43 10.43
N GLY A 266 7.96 -6.76 10.83
CA GLY A 266 7.73 -6.29 12.19
C GLY A 266 8.18 -4.84 12.42
N HIS A 267 8.32 -4.49 13.69
CA HIS A 267 8.52 -3.10 14.14
C HIS A 267 10.00 -2.75 14.29
N GLY A 268 10.36 -1.54 13.86
CA GLY A 268 11.64 -0.91 14.16
C GLY A 268 11.55 0.02 15.38
N SER A 269 12.63 0.76 15.65
CA SER A 269 12.69 1.68 16.79
C SER A 269 11.76 2.90 16.68
N GLY A 270 11.21 3.18 15.48
CA GLY A 270 10.44 4.40 15.20
C GLY A 270 11.27 5.68 15.11
N ARG A 271 12.59 5.59 15.34
CA ARG A 271 13.52 6.74 15.31
C ARG A 271 14.33 6.73 14.02
N PRO A 272 14.48 7.88 13.31
CA PRO A 272 15.36 7.96 12.15
C PRO A 272 16.82 7.58 12.48
N SER A 273 17.58 7.09 11.49
CA SER A 273 19.00 6.77 11.68
C SER A 273 19.85 7.99 11.99
N LYS A 274 20.96 7.83 12.72
CA LYS A 274 22.01 8.85 12.75
C LYS A 274 22.69 8.94 11.39
N ILE A 275 23.21 10.10 11.03
CA ILE A 275 23.90 10.32 9.75
C ILE A 275 25.28 10.91 10.04
N TYR A 276 26.32 10.19 9.64
CA TYR A 276 27.70 10.66 9.68
C TYR A 276 28.22 10.86 8.26
N ASP A 277 28.77 12.03 8.00
CA ASP A 277 29.42 12.36 6.74
C ASP A 277 30.93 12.11 6.85
N ILE A 278 31.43 11.13 6.09
CA ILE A 278 32.84 10.78 6.06
C ILE A 278 33.64 11.82 5.25
N ASP A 279 33.04 12.38 4.19
CA ASP A 279 33.69 13.38 3.34
C ASP A 279 33.96 14.66 4.16
N LEU A 280 32.99 15.07 4.98
CA LEU A 280 33.06 16.26 5.84
C LEU A 280 33.50 15.97 7.29
N LYS A 281 33.66 14.70 7.65
CA LYS A 281 34.01 14.21 9.00
C LYS A 281 33.08 14.71 10.12
N THR A 282 31.79 14.91 9.84
CA THR A 282 30.82 15.49 10.79
C THR A 282 29.55 14.66 10.96
N TRP A 283 28.88 14.80 12.09
CA TRP A 283 27.52 14.27 12.27
C TRP A 283 26.51 15.26 11.70
N VAL A 284 25.78 14.82 10.66
CA VAL A 284 24.69 15.59 10.05
C VAL A 284 23.40 15.44 10.87
N ARG A 285 23.23 14.28 11.54
CA ARG A 285 22.07 13.99 12.40
C ARG A 285 22.48 12.99 13.50
N THR A 286 22.17 13.28 14.76
CA THR A 286 22.54 12.47 15.94
C THR A 286 21.37 11.81 16.65
#